data_AF-A0A0L1IJ17-F1
#
_entry.id   AF-A0A0L1IJ17-F1
#
_cell.length_a   1.000
_cell.length_b   1.000
_cell.length_c   1.000
_cell.angle_alpha   90.00
_cell.angle_beta   90.00
_cell.angle_gamma   90.00
#
_symmetry.space_group_name_H-M   'P 1'
#
loop_
_entity.id
_entity.type
_entity.pdbx_description
1 polymer ?
#
loop_
_entity_poly.entity_id
_entity_poly.type
_entity_poly.pdbx_seq_one_letter_code
_entity_poly.pdbx_strand_id
1 'polypeptide(L)'
;MAVKSYSIYWTYFNEENKLLQNNNFKNPNMSMKEKIDEIFEITYFGLFNYQNLKSKTLNDIELSEISEISKYITENYLLFFKYINSETKKKSLYKEELSTQDKEEIFYIISNIALPYIKNNSFINSNVLNNNNYSLSLVLIELAKKYKFIYNLIDSNEKIVYFGAAYPLFVTMIIIDITNESEMFNNIKSFYTKERISKTFNKGRPLSPEEYNYYKSDIENLKFDEEFNAFLINFKQSNWTTFSLDKKYKLLFQLSKFTALFLKEKIKSLCSLDDGKDLFYSLYNYMYLFLKKDSANVSDEQTSNQTFIETLEEDEPDQFLSPVNFKDYNPFKIGEHISKLKDYSKFVCDTDRIVDFLSQALYAINYLKMIEMLKKDSYEIGEFLIERKKISLVKTLNLYQKNQDELYEKTDLLNSIDNIDLNGKVFKEMTKKDYSLNDLSNKKSQLVTMLKIISLMLVLAPKTAKRFNYSWEMLLKYYIITFGPYKKQVAVYNKKDIDSIRIQVSKLLNAYNRNKNNENFIDTLFILNKLENFKN
;
A
#
# COMPACT_ATOMS: atom_id res chain seq x y z
N MET A 1 7.14 13.70 -10.51
CA MET A 1 6.35 12.61 -11.11
C MET A 1 5.83 13.14 -12.42
N ALA A 2 5.95 12.39 -13.53
CA ALA A 2 5.31 12.83 -14.77
C ALA A 2 3.78 12.72 -14.58
N VAL A 3 3.05 13.79 -14.85
CA VAL A 3 1.57 13.77 -14.78
C VAL A 3 1.05 12.67 -15.68
N LYS A 4 0.22 11.79 -15.13
CA LYS A 4 -0.48 10.77 -15.89
C LYS A 4 -1.64 11.41 -16.66
N SER A 5 -1.33 12.29 -17.62
CA SER A 5 -2.32 13.16 -18.31
C SER A 5 -3.45 12.40 -19.02
N TYR A 6 -3.28 11.08 -19.21
CA TYR A 6 -4.25 10.18 -19.81
C TYR A 6 -4.84 9.18 -18.80
N SER A 7 -4.72 9.46 -17.50
CA SER A 7 -5.36 8.71 -16.42
C SER A 7 -6.87 8.90 -16.42
N ILE A 8 -7.58 8.05 -15.67
CA ILE A 8 -9.03 8.16 -15.57
C ILE A 8 -9.44 9.48 -14.89
N TYR A 9 -8.69 9.91 -13.87
CA TYR A 9 -8.88 11.21 -13.22
C TYR A 9 -8.77 12.36 -14.22
N TRP A 10 -7.64 12.47 -14.92
CA TRP A 10 -7.43 13.56 -15.86
C TRP A 10 -8.40 13.56 -17.05
N THR A 11 -8.98 12.40 -17.38
CA THR A 11 -10.02 12.26 -18.41
C THR A 11 -11.35 12.89 -17.99
N TYR A 12 -11.67 12.83 -16.70
CA TYR A 12 -12.93 13.31 -16.12
C TYR A 12 -12.78 14.59 -15.28
N PHE A 13 -11.57 15.10 -15.15
CA PHE A 13 -11.23 16.28 -14.33
C PHE A 13 -12.19 17.47 -14.55
N ASN A 14 -12.43 17.87 -15.82
CA ASN A 14 -13.32 18.99 -16.13
C ASN A 14 -14.77 18.72 -15.73
N GLU A 15 -15.19 17.45 -15.63
CA GLU A 15 -16.54 17.09 -15.21
C GLU A 15 -16.71 17.14 -13.70
N GLU A 16 -15.68 16.70 -12.99
CA GLU A 16 -15.63 16.71 -11.53
C GLU A 16 -15.49 18.14 -10.99
N ASN A 17 -14.92 19.04 -11.79
CA ASN A 17 -14.60 20.40 -11.42
C ASN A 17 -15.41 21.45 -12.21
N LYS A 18 -16.62 21.09 -12.70
CA LYS A 18 -17.48 22.00 -13.51
C LYS A 18 -17.80 23.31 -12.80
N LEU A 19 -17.89 23.28 -11.47
CA LEU A 19 -18.25 24.42 -10.62
C LEU A 19 -17.07 25.35 -10.33
N LEU A 20 -15.84 25.00 -10.72
CA LEU A 20 -14.70 25.91 -10.57
C LEU A 20 -14.90 27.16 -11.41
N GLN A 21 -14.86 28.31 -10.74
CA GLN A 21 -14.97 29.62 -11.38
C GLN A 21 -13.62 30.13 -11.92
N ASN A 22 -12.49 29.63 -11.38
CA ASN A 22 -11.17 30.07 -11.81
C ASN A 22 -10.73 29.36 -13.10
N ASN A 23 -10.56 30.13 -14.18
CA ASN A 23 -10.22 29.61 -15.50
C ASN A 23 -8.87 28.87 -15.55
N ASN A 24 -7.88 29.25 -14.73
CA ASN A 24 -6.57 28.59 -14.69
C ASN A 24 -6.68 27.14 -14.20
N PHE A 25 -7.64 26.87 -13.31
CA PHE A 25 -7.88 25.52 -12.77
C PHE A 25 -8.93 24.75 -13.57
N LYS A 26 -9.78 25.44 -14.33
CA LYS A 26 -10.77 24.78 -15.21
C LYS A 26 -10.15 24.10 -16.42
N ASN A 27 -9.04 24.65 -16.94
CA ASN A 27 -8.28 24.08 -18.05
C ASN A 27 -6.77 24.12 -17.76
N PRO A 28 -6.27 23.27 -16.84
CA PRO A 28 -4.89 23.34 -16.39
C PRO A 28 -3.91 22.93 -17.49
N ASN A 29 -2.87 23.76 -17.68
CA ASN A 29 -1.71 23.39 -18.50
C ASN A 29 -0.87 22.30 -17.78
N MET A 30 0.13 21.74 -18.46
CA MET A 30 0.93 20.64 -17.91
C MET A 30 1.58 20.96 -16.55
N SER A 31 2.14 22.16 -16.39
CA SER A 31 2.76 22.60 -15.13
C SER A 31 1.72 22.70 -13.99
N MET A 32 0.52 23.19 -14.27
CA MET A 32 -0.57 23.23 -13.29
C MET A 32 -1.05 21.83 -12.93
N LYS A 33 -1.09 20.90 -13.89
CA LYS A 33 -1.41 19.49 -13.58
C LYS A 33 -0.36 18.85 -12.66
N GLU A 34 0.92 19.14 -12.89
CA GLU A 34 2.03 18.67 -12.04
C GLU A 34 1.85 19.16 -10.59
N LYS A 35 1.51 20.45 -10.43
CA LYS A 35 1.19 21.05 -9.13
C LYS A 35 -0.02 20.41 -8.46
N ILE A 36 -1.13 20.24 -9.19
CA ILE A 36 -2.35 19.59 -8.67
C ILE A 36 -2.06 18.16 -8.22
N ASP A 37 -1.31 17.37 -9.00
CA ASP A 37 -0.97 15.99 -8.62
C ASP A 37 -0.08 15.93 -7.37
N GLU A 38 0.89 16.84 -7.23
CA GLU A 38 1.73 16.95 -6.01
C GLU A 38 0.89 17.34 -4.79
N ILE A 39 0.07 18.38 -4.91
CA ILE A 39 -0.81 18.84 -3.82
C ILE A 39 -1.78 17.74 -3.43
N PHE A 40 -2.35 16.99 -4.38
CA PHE A 40 -3.27 15.91 -4.08
C PHE A 40 -2.60 14.81 -3.25
N GLU A 41 -1.37 14.42 -3.60
CA GLU A 41 -0.58 13.44 -2.84
C GLU A 41 -0.38 13.90 -1.39
N ILE A 42 -0.07 15.19 -1.22
CA ILE A 42 0.11 15.83 0.09
C ILE A 42 -1.21 15.94 0.86
N THR A 43 -2.30 16.34 0.20
CA THR A 43 -3.64 16.40 0.82
C THR A 43 -4.03 15.04 1.37
N TYR A 44 -3.83 13.99 0.57
CA TYR A 44 -4.16 12.63 0.98
C TYR A 44 -3.38 12.21 2.23
N PHE A 45 -2.07 12.47 2.28
CA PHE A 45 -1.25 12.20 3.47
C PHE A 45 -1.63 13.09 4.67
N GLY A 46 -1.95 14.36 4.41
CA GLY A 46 -2.36 15.35 5.39
C GLY A 46 -3.65 14.94 6.12
N LEU A 47 -4.61 14.32 5.43
CA LEU A 47 -5.83 13.78 6.06
C LEU A 47 -5.55 12.67 7.07
N PHE A 48 -4.56 11.80 6.83
CA PHE A 48 -4.15 10.80 7.82
C PHE A 48 -3.43 11.43 9.02
N ASN A 49 -2.64 12.49 8.79
CA ASN A 49 -2.04 13.25 9.89
C ASN A 49 -3.10 14.01 10.71
N TYR A 50 -4.13 14.54 10.05
CA TYR A 50 -5.26 15.18 10.70
C TYR A 50 -6.07 14.20 11.56
N GLN A 51 -6.34 12.98 11.06
CA GLN A 51 -6.95 11.89 11.85
C GLN A 51 -6.14 11.56 13.11
N ASN A 52 -4.82 11.46 12.97
CA ASN A 52 -3.91 11.25 14.10
C ASN A 52 -3.97 12.39 15.12
N LEU A 53 -4.01 13.64 14.65
CA LEU A 53 -4.09 14.82 15.53
C LEU A 53 -5.40 14.86 16.33
N LYS A 54 -6.51 14.46 15.71
CA LYS A 54 -7.84 14.43 16.35
C LYS A 54 -8.12 13.13 17.11
N SER A 55 -7.21 12.15 17.06
CA SER A 55 -7.39 10.79 17.60
C SER A 55 -8.71 10.14 17.16
N LYS A 56 -9.12 10.35 15.91
CA LYS A 56 -10.40 9.87 15.37
C LYS A 56 -10.29 9.53 13.89
N THR A 57 -10.89 8.41 13.48
CA THR A 57 -11.04 8.07 12.06
C THR A 57 -12.02 9.01 11.37
N LEU A 58 -11.71 9.40 10.13
CA LEU A 58 -12.64 10.16 9.30
C LEU A 58 -13.62 9.19 8.62
N ASN A 59 -14.91 9.48 8.78
CA ASN A 59 -16.00 8.75 8.11
C ASN A 59 -16.55 9.54 6.90
N ASP A 60 -16.45 10.87 6.92
CA ASP A 60 -16.69 11.77 5.79
C ASP A 60 -15.79 13.02 6.00
N ILE A 61 -15.81 13.95 5.04
CA ILE A 61 -15.29 15.32 5.20
C ILE A 61 -16.48 16.27 5.08
N GLU A 62 -16.91 16.86 6.19
CA GLU A 62 -18.02 17.82 6.13
C GLU A 62 -17.62 19.11 5.39
N LEU A 63 -18.57 19.78 4.74
CA LEU A 63 -18.29 21.03 4.02
C LEU A 63 -17.78 22.13 4.97
N SER A 64 -18.24 22.12 6.22
CA SER A 64 -17.80 22.98 7.32
C SER A 64 -16.31 22.79 7.65
N GLU A 65 -15.79 21.56 7.55
CA GLU A 65 -14.43 21.20 7.92
C GLU A 65 -13.41 21.47 6.80
N ILE A 66 -13.85 21.60 5.55
CA ILE A 66 -12.95 21.79 4.39
C ILE A 66 -11.98 22.94 4.60
N SER A 67 -12.46 24.10 5.09
CA SER A 67 -11.60 25.27 5.31
C SER A 67 -10.54 25.03 6.40
N GLU A 68 -10.95 24.39 7.51
CA GLU A 68 -10.03 24.03 8.61
C GLU A 68 -8.95 23.07 8.12
N ILE A 69 -9.36 21.97 7.47
CA ILE A 69 -8.46 20.94 6.96
C ILE A 69 -7.51 21.55 5.90
N SER A 70 -8.04 22.35 4.98
CA SER A 70 -7.23 23.02 3.96
C SER A 70 -6.17 23.92 4.58
N LYS A 71 -6.53 24.69 5.60
CA LYS A 71 -5.59 25.57 6.30
C LYS A 71 -4.49 24.75 6.98
N TYR A 72 -4.88 23.72 7.73
CA TYR A 72 -3.95 22.80 8.38
C TYR A 72 -2.95 22.18 7.39
N ILE A 73 -3.43 21.66 6.26
CA ILE A 73 -2.56 21.02 5.26
C ILE A 73 -1.67 22.04 4.55
N THR A 74 -2.19 23.24 4.26
CA THR A 74 -1.41 24.33 3.64
C THR A 74 -0.26 24.77 4.54
N GLU A 75 -0.51 24.94 5.84
CA GLU A 75 0.51 25.33 6.83
C GLU A 75 1.62 24.28 6.98
N ASN A 76 1.28 23.00 6.80
CA ASN A 76 2.22 21.88 6.95
C ASN A 76 2.72 21.31 5.60
N TYR A 77 2.47 22.00 4.48
CA TYR A 77 2.68 21.48 3.12
C TYR A 77 4.10 20.96 2.88
N LEU A 78 5.11 21.79 3.12
CA LEU A 78 6.51 21.47 2.84
C LEU A 78 7.02 20.32 3.70
N LEU A 79 6.55 20.27 4.95
CA LEU A 79 6.86 19.22 5.88
C LEU A 79 6.30 17.87 5.39
N PHE A 80 5.02 17.85 5.00
CA PHE A 80 4.39 16.67 4.40
C PHE A 80 5.07 16.26 3.10
N PHE A 81 5.41 17.20 2.22
CA PHE A 81 6.15 16.90 0.99
C PHE A 81 7.48 16.21 1.29
N LYS A 82 8.27 16.74 2.24
CA LYS A 82 9.56 16.19 2.65
C LYS A 82 9.41 14.75 3.15
N TYR A 83 8.33 14.42 3.86
CA TYR A 83 8.11 13.07 4.38
C TYR A 83 7.71 12.06 3.32
N ILE A 84 6.68 12.39 2.53
CA ILE A 84 6.19 11.55 1.44
C ILE A 84 7.35 11.20 0.50
N ASN A 85 8.21 12.18 0.25
CA ASN A 85 9.32 12.06 -0.67
C ASN A 85 10.66 11.78 0.01
N SER A 86 10.72 11.48 1.31
CA SER A 86 11.99 11.30 2.04
C SER A 86 12.88 10.20 1.46
N GLU A 87 12.27 9.19 0.83
CA GLU A 87 12.98 8.10 0.17
C GLU A 87 13.29 8.36 -1.31
N THR A 88 12.67 9.41 -1.88
CA THR A 88 12.81 9.77 -3.28
C THR A 88 13.61 11.07 -3.38
N LYS A 89 14.56 11.19 -4.31
CA LYS A 89 15.26 12.47 -4.54
C LYS A 89 14.38 13.51 -5.27
N LYS A 90 13.05 13.45 -5.07
CA LYS A 90 12.06 14.33 -5.71
C LYS A 90 12.15 15.72 -5.08
N LYS A 91 12.22 16.75 -5.92
CA LYS A 91 12.12 18.14 -5.50
C LYS A 91 10.69 18.64 -5.65
N SER A 92 10.26 19.48 -4.70
CA SER A 92 8.96 20.14 -4.73
C SER A 92 8.88 21.08 -5.93
N LEU A 93 7.68 21.27 -6.46
CA LEU A 93 7.40 22.30 -7.46
C LEU A 93 7.33 23.71 -6.85
N TYR A 94 7.21 23.78 -5.52
CA TYR A 94 7.25 25.00 -4.73
C TYR A 94 8.63 25.18 -4.09
N LYS A 95 8.99 26.44 -3.82
CA LYS A 95 10.25 26.78 -3.12
C LYS A 95 10.21 26.33 -1.66
N GLU A 96 11.39 26.25 -1.05
CA GLU A 96 11.54 25.90 0.38
C GLU A 96 10.89 26.92 1.32
N GLU A 97 10.71 28.15 0.87
CA GLU A 97 9.85 29.13 1.54
C GLU A 97 8.66 29.44 0.63
N LEU A 98 7.45 29.14 1.12
CA LEU A 98 6.21 29.42 0.40
C LEU A 98 5.88 30.91 0.46
N SER A 99 5.78 31.56 -0.71
CA SER A 99 5.23 32.91 -0.80
C SER A 99 3.74 32.93 -0.43
N THR A 100 3.18 34.10 -0.17
CA THR A 100 1.73 34.26 0.06
C THR A 100 0.92 33.70 -1.12
N GLN A 101 1.38 33.96 -2.34
CA GLN A 101 0.75 33.44 -3.55
C GLN A 101 0.81 31.90 -3.63
N ASP A 102 1.93 31.29 -3.24
CA ASP A 102 2.03 29.82 -3.19
C ASP A 102 1.04 29.23 -2.19
N LYS A 103 0.92 29.83 -1.00
CA LYS A 103 -0.03 29.38 0.04
C LYS A 103 -1.47 29.51 -0.43
N GLU A 104 -1.83 30.61 -1.09
CA GLU A 104 -3.16 30.81 -1.67
C GLU A 104 -3.47 29.79 -2.77
N GLU A 105 -2.51 29.50 -3.64
CA GLU A 105 -2.64 28.49 -4.69
C GLU A 105 -2.84 27.08 -4.11
N ILE A 106 -1.99 26.70 -3.15
CA ILE A 106 -2.07 25.42 -2.44
C ILE A 106 -3.42 25.29 -1.74
N PHE A 107 -3.80 26.29 -0.94
CA PHE A 107 -5.08 26.31 -0.24
C PHE A 107 -6.27 26.18 -1.20
N TYR A 108 -6.23 26.88 -2.33
CA TYR A 108 -7.29 26.81 -3.34
C TYR A 108 -7.41 25.41 -3.93
N ILE A 109 -6.29 24.79 -4.33
CA ILE A 109 -6.28 23.44 -4.89
C ILE A 109 -6.79 22.42 -3.86
N ILE A 110 -6.36 22.53 -2.59
CA ILE A 110 -6.82 21.63 -1.54
C ILE A 110 -8.34 21.75 -1.34
N SER A 111 -8.84 22.97 -1.15
CA SER A 111 -10.23 23.24 -0.79
C SER A 111 -11.21 22.94 -1.92
N ASN A 112 -10.83 23.22 -3.16
CA ASN A 112 -11.76 23.20 -4.29
C ASN A 112 -11.56 22.03 -5.25
N ILE A 113 -10.42 21.33 -5.18
CA ILE A 113 -10.09 20.24 -6.12
C ILE A 113 -9.83 18.94 -5.35
N ALA A 114 -8.84 18.93 -4.45
CA ALA A 114 -8.40 17.69 -3.82
C ALA A 114 -9.40 17.16 -2.79
N LEU A 115 -9.80 17.96 -1.79
CA LEU A 115 -10.75 17.51 -0.77
C LEU A 115 -12.12 17.15 -1.35
N PRO A 116 -12.74 17.94 -2.27
CA PRO A 116 -14.00 17.55 -2.89
C PRO A 116 -13.91 16.22 -3.67
N TYR A 117 -12.80 15.99 -4.38
CA TYR A 117 -12.60 14.70 -5.04
C TYR A 117 -12.48 13.55 -4.03
N ILE A 118 -11.65 13.72 -2.98
CA ILE A 118 -11.41 12.69 -1.96
C ILE A 118 -12.71 12.34 -1.25
N LYS A 119 -13.47 13.35 -0.82
CA LYS A 119 -14.80 13.19 -0.22
C LYS A 119 -15.69 12.27 -1.05
N ASN A 120 -15.77 12.51 -2.36
CA ASN A 120 -16.71 11.80 -3.22
C ASN A 120 -16.20 10.43 -3.72
N ASN A 121 -14.91 10.11 -3.59
CA ASN A 121 -14.32 8.96 -4.31
C ASN A 121 -13.36 8.08 -3.51
N SER A 122 -12.97 8.50 -2.30
CA SER A 122 -11.93 7.81 -1.51
C SER A 122 -12.44 7.21 -0.21
N PHE A 123 -13.68 7.54 0.20
CA PHE A 123 -14.34 6.87 1.30
C PHE A 123 -14.92 5.55 0.82
N ILE A 124 -14.59 4.47 1.52
CA ILE A 124 -14.98 3.10 1.19
C ILE A 124 -15.60 2.44 2.41
N ASN A 125 -16.48 1.47 2.16
CA ASN A 125 -17.04 0.64 3.21
C ASN A 125 -16.48 -0.79 3.14
N SER A 126 -16.72 -1.58 4.18
CA SER A 126 -16.28 -2.98 4.29
C SER A 126 -16.80 -3.87 3.15
N ASN A 127 -17.92 -3.52 2.52
CA ASN A 127 -18.53 -4.26 1.41
C ASN A 127 -17.86 -3.96 0.05
N VAL A 128 -17.31 -2.76 -0.12
CA VAL A 128 -16.66 -2.30 -1.35
C VAL A 128 -15.21 -2.81 -1.45
N LEU A 129 -14.57 -3.06 -0.31
CA LEU A 129 -13.30 -3.77 -0.29
C LEU A 129 -13.56 -5.23 -0.64
N ASN A 130 -12.94 -5.69 -1.73
CA ASN A 130 -12.84 -7.14 -1.92
C ASN A 130 -12.01 -7.70 -0.76
N ASN A 131 -12.67 -8.38 0.19
CA ASN A 131 -12.09 -8.99 1.40
C ASN A 131 -11.10 -10.12 1.12
N ASN A 132 -10.49 -10.16 -0.06
CA ASN A 132 -9.35 -10.99 -0.34
C ASN A 132 -8.11 -10.51 0.43
N ASN A 133 -7.26 -11.46 0.82
CA ASN A 133 -6.08 -11.21 1.66
C ASN A 133 -5.11 -10.18 1.05
N TYR A 134 -5.04 -10.06 -0.29
CA TYR A 134 -4.13 -9.13 -0.95
C TYR A 134 -4.61 -7.68 -0.87
N SER A 135 -5.92 -7.45 -1.01
CA SER A 135 -6.54 -6.14 -0.80
C SER A 135 -6.34 -5.69 0.65
N LEU A 136 -6.63 -6.57 1.62
CA LEU A 136 -6.43 -6.28 3.04
C LEU A 136 -4.94 -6.03 3.34
N SER A 137 -4.04 -6.84 2.79
CA SER A 137 -2.60 -6.63 2.94
C SER A 137 -2.16 -5.28 2.36
N LEU A 138 -2.69 -4.88 1.20
CA LEU A 138 -2.41 -3.57 0.60
C LEU A 138 -2.88 -2.42 1.52
N VAL A 139 -4.11 -2.52 2.05
CA VAL A 139 -4.67 -1.54 3.01
C VAL A 139 -3.74 -1.42 4.22
N LEU A 140 -3.32 -2.54 4.79
CA LEU A 140 -2.43 -2.58 5.95
C LEU A 140 -1.06 -1.95 5.66
N ILE A 141 -0.47 -2.24 4.50
CA ILE A 141 0.81 -1.65 4.08
C ILE A 141 0.70 -0.14 3.95
N GLU A 142 -0.37 0.37 3.34
CA GLU A 142 -0.56 1.80 3.19
C GLU A 142 -0.84 2.48 4.54
N LEU A 143 -1.63 1.85 5.43
CA LEU A 143 -1.79 2.34 6.82
C LEU A 143 -0.45 2.45 7.54
N ALA A 144 0.38 1.41 7.49
CA ALA A 144 1.72 1.46 8.10
C ALA A 144 2.53 2.66 7.59
N LYS A 145 2.51 2.95 6.28
CA LYS A 145 3.21 4.12 5.71
C LYS A 145 2.61 5.44 6.17
N LYS A 146 1.28 5.55 6.21
CA LYS A 146 0.58 6.79 6.60
C LYS A 146 0.73 7.11 8.09
N TYR A 147 0.76 6.08 8.94
CA TYR A 147 0.90 6.21 10.39
C TYR A 147 2.35 6.11 10.88
N LYS A 148 3.31 5.90 9.97
CA LYS A 148 4.74 5.90 10.30
C LYS A 148 5.18 7.23 10.91
N PHE A 149 4.65 8.36 10.43
CA PHE A 149 5.07 9.69 10.87
C PHE A 149 3.90 10.51 11.37
N ILE A 150 4.13 11.25 12.47
CA ILE A 150 3.21 12.28 12.97
C ILE A 150 3.99 13.58 13.08
N TYR A 151 3.49 14.63 12.43
CA TYR A 151 4.20 15.91 12.27
C TYR A 151 4.55 16.64 13.58
N ASN A 152 3.83 16.35 14.68
CA ASN A 152 4.07 16.94 15.99
C ASN A 152 5.14 16.21 16.82
N LEU A 153 5.73 15.13 16.27
CA LEU A 153 6.81 14.37 16.89
C LEU A 153 8.15 14.65 16.19
N ILE A 154 8.47 15.93 16.07
CA ILE A 154 9.76 16.41 15.55
C ILE A 154 10.58 16.90 16.74
N ASP A 155 11.84 16.48 16.82
CA ASP A 155 12.78 17.04 17.79
C ASP A 155 12.95 18.55 17.56
N SER A 156 13.17 19.34 18.61
CA SER A 156 13.27 20.81 18.53
C SER A 156 14.37 21.31 17.59
N ASN A 157 15.30 20.43 17.20
CA ASN A 157 16.37 20.68 16.24
C ASN A 157 16.09 20.15 14.82
N GLU A 158 14.88 19.66 14.51
CA GLU A 158 14.45 19.04 13.23
C GLU A 158 15.26 17.83 12.75
N LYS A 159 16.21 17.32 13.55
CA LYS A 159 17.12 16.23 13.14
C LYS A 159 16.50 14.84 13.22
N ILE A 160 15.58 14.62 14.17
CA ILE A 160 14.97 13.32 14.44
C ILE A 160 13.46 13.45 14.33
N VAL A 161 12.86 12.54 13.56
CA VAL A 161 11.42 12.44 13.37
C VAL A 161 11.00 11.09 13.93
N TYR A 162 10.17 11.13 14.97
CA TYR A 162 9.77 9.92 15.66
C TYR A 162 8.58 9.25 14.97
N PHE A 163 8.46 7.95 15.19
CA PHE A 163 7.36 7.16 14.70
C PHE A 163 6.08 7.39 15.50
N GLY A 164 4.95 7.29 14.81
CA GLY A 164 3.62 7.33 15.44
C GLY A 164 3.35 6.10 16.29
N ALA A 165 2.51 6.27 17.32
CA ALA A 165 2.09 5.22 18.25
C ALA A 165 1.44 3.99 17.56
N ALA A 166 0.71 4.23 16.46
CA ALA A 166 0.09 3.16 15.68
C ALA A 166 1.07 2.35 14.81
N TYR A 167 2.25 2.89 14.52
CA TYR A 167 3.17 2.29 13.56
C TYR A 167 3.66 0.90 13.99
N PRO A 168 4.13 0.67 15.24
CA PRO A 168 4.51 -0.67 15.70
C PRO A 168 3.37 -1.68 15.59
N LEU A 169 2.13 -1.28 15.85
CA LEU A 169 0.95 -2.15 15.73
C LEU A 169 0.75 -2.61 14.27
N PHE A 170 0.76 -1.68 13.31
CA PHE A 170 0.62 -2.05 11.89
C PHE A 170 1.81 -2.90 11.40
N VAL A 171 3.04 -2.59 11.83
CA VAL A 171 4.22 -3.42 11.50
C VAL A 171 4.08 -4.82 12.09
N THR A 172 3.54 -4.95 13.29
CA THR A 172 3.24 -6.25 13.91
C THR A 172 2.28 -7.07 13.04
N MET A 173 1.16 -6.46 12.63
CA MET A 173 0.17 -7.09 11.76
C MET A 173 0.77 -7.53 10.40
N ILE A 174 1.74 -6.76 9.87
CA ILE A 174 2.49 -7.09 8.64
C ILE A 174 3.41 -8.30 8.85
N ILE A 175 4.19 -8.30 9.95
CA ILE A 175 5.13 -9.37 10.30
C ILE A 175 4.38 -10.69 10.41
N ILE A 176 3.28 -10.69 11.17
CA ILE A 176 2.50 -11.91 11.41
C ILE A 176 1.68 -12.34 10.18
N ASP A 177 1.47 -11.46 9.19
CA ASP A 177 0.52 -11.67 8.10
C ASP A 177 -0.89 -11.92 8.62
N ILE A 178 -1.47 -10.92 9.30
CA ILE A 178 -2.79 -11.05 9.93
C ILE A 178 -3.90 -11.45 8.95
N THR A 179 -3.70 -11.15 7.66
CA THR A 179 -4.65 -11.50 6.59
C THR A 179 -4.59 -12.99 6.20
N ASN A 180 -3.65 -13.75 6.74
CA ASN A 180 -3.45 -15.17 6.48
C ASN A 180 -3.31 -15.94 7.80
N GLU A 181 -4.44 -16.16 8.46
CA GLU A 181 -4.51 -16.74 9.81
C GLU A 181 -3.81 -18.11 9.94
N SER A 182 -3.73 -18.91 8.87
CA SER A 182 -3.07 -20.22 8.88
C SER A 182 -1.55 -20.12 9.03
N GLU A 183 -0.92 -19.06 8.53
CA GLU A 183 0.53 -18.83 8.63
C GLU A 183 0.91 -17.93 9.82
N MET A 184 -0.09 -17.30 10.46
CA MET A 184 0.14 -16.28 11.47
C MET A 184 1.00 -16.77 12.64
N PHE A 185 0.67 -17.94 13.20
CA PHE A 185 1.42 -18.54 14.29
C PHE A 185 2.86 -18.90 13.90
N ASN A 186 3.07 -19.41 12.67
CA ASN A 186 4.40 -19.76 12.18
C ASN A 186 5.29 -18.51 12.02
N ASN A 187 4.73 -17.44 11.44
CA ASN A 187 5.40 -16.15 11.31
C ASN A 187 5.79 -15.61 12.69
N ILE A 188 4.87 -15.66 13.66
CA ILE A 188 5.13 -15.21 15.04
C ILE A 188 6.29 -15.99 15.66
N LYS A 189 6.24 -17.33 15.63
CA LYS A 189 7.28 -18.19 16.20
C LYS A 189 8.66 -17.97 15.56
N SER A 190 8.68 -17.73 14.26
CA SER A 190 9.94 -17.54 13.53
C SER A 190 10.57 -16.15 13.76
N PHE A 191 9.75 -15.12 14.03
CA PHE A 191 10.23 -13.76 14.21
C PHE A 191 10.47 -13.38 15.68
N TYR A 192 9.48 -13.61 16.55
CA TYR A 192 9.50 -13.22 17.97
C TYR A 192 10.14 -14.30 18.84
N THR A 193 11.41 -14.61 18.56
CA THR A 193 12.17 -15.55 19.40
C THR A 193 12.75 -14.83 20.61
N LYS A 194 12.86 -15.56 21.74
CA LYS A 194 13.51 -15.05 22.96
C LYS A 194 14.88 -14.47 22.68
N GLU A 195 15.69 -15.16 21.87
CA GLU A 195 17.02 -14.70 21.48
C GLU A 195 16.98 -13.36 20.74
N ARG A 196 16.11 -13.23 19.73
CA ARG A 196 15.97 -12.00 18.95
C ARG A 196 15.50 -10.84 19.82
N ILE A 197 14.44 -11.05 20.61
CA ILE A 197 13.91 -10.01 21.48
C ILE A 197 14.97 -9.58 22.52
N SER A 198 15.65 -10.53 23.16
CA SER A 198 16.70 -10.24 24.15
C SER A 198 17.89 -9.49 23.52
N LYS A 199 18.30 -9.88 22.31
CA LYS A 199 19.36 -9.18 21.57
C LYS A 199 18.96 -7.75 21.23
N THR A 200 17.74 -7.55 20.74
CA THR A 200 17.21 -6.22 20.42
C THR A 200 17.04 -5.35 21.66
N PHE A 201 16.60 -5.93 22.78
CA PHE A 201 16.47 -5.22 24.05
C PHE A 201 17.81 -4.60 24.48
N ASN A 202 18.90 -5.37 24.36
CA ASN A 202 20.25 -4.99 24.78
C ASN A 202 21.06 -4.18 23.74
N LYS A 203 20.58 -4.04 22.50
CA LYS A 203 21.27 -3.34 21.40
C LYS A 203 20.63 -1.99 21.12
N GLY A 204 21.40 -1.01 20.64
CA GLY A 204 20.86 0.31 20.27
C GLY A 204 20.75 1.25 21.47
N ARG A 205 19.83 2.23 21.42
CA ARG A 205 19.65 3.18 22.53
C ARG A 205 19.22 2.45 23.82
N PRO A 206 19.74 2.85 24.99
CA PRO A 206 19.25 2.33 26.26
C PRO A 206 17.80 2.78 26.48
N LEU A 207 17.05 1.95 27.20
CA LEU A 207 15.72 2.31 27.66
C LEU A 207 15.80 3.29 28.83
N SER A 208 14.90 4.26 28.88
CA SER A 208 14.73 5.07 30.09
C SER A 208 14.25 4.18 31.26
N PRO A 209 14.38 4.64 32.52
CA PRO A 209 13.86 3.89 33.67
C PRO A 209 12.36 3.59 33.56
N GLU A 210 11.57 4.52 33.01
CA GLU A 210 10.14 4.34 32.75
C GLU A 210 9.91 3.24 31.72
N GLU A 211 10.65 3.27 30.60
CA GLU A 211 10.59 2.24 29.55
C GLU A 211 11.01 0.88 30.09
N TYR A 212 12.06 0.82 30.90
CA TYR A 212 12.50 -0.41 31.53
C TYR A 212 11.41 -1.02 32.43
N ASN A 213 10.76 -0.19 33.26
CA ASN A 213 9.67 -0.64 34.12
C ASN A 213 8.45 -1.12 33.33
N TYR A 214 8.12 -0.44 32.22
CA TYR A 214 7.03 -0.81 31.32
C TYR A 214 7.23 -2.21 30.71
N TYR A 215 8.45 -2.56 30.30
CA TYR A 215 8.77 -3.89 29.75
C TYR A 215 9.13 -4.94 30.80
N LYS A 216 9.24 -4.59 32.08
CA LYS A 216 9.82 -5.48 33.10
C LYS A 216 9.09 -6.83 33.18
N SER A 217 7.76 -6.80 33.26
CA SER A 217 6.94 -8.02 33.30
C SER A 217 7.06 -8.81 31.99
N ASP A 218 7.08 -8.14 30.84
CA ASP A 218 7.19 -8.79 29.53
C ASP A 218 8.53 -9.53 29.37
N ILE A 219 9.62 -8.94 29.87
CA ILE A 219 10.97 -9.53 29.85
C ILE A 219 11.10 -10.65 30.87
N GLU A 220 10.48 -10.52 32.04
CA GLU A 220 10.42 -11.59 33.04
C GLU A 220 9.67 -12.79 32.47
N ASN A 221 8.52 -12.58 31.82
CA ASN A 221 7.76 -13.63 31.14
C ASN A 221 8.56 -14.28 30.00
N LEU A 222 9.40 -13.53 29.28
CA LEU A 222 10.31 -14.09 28.27
C LEU A 222 11.35 -15.06 28.86
N LYS A 223 11.66 -14.98 30.17
CA LYS A 223 12.56 -15.94 30.82
C LYS A 223 11.89 -17.31 31.00
N PHE A 224 10.57 -17.34 31.15
CA PHE A 224 9.75 -18.55 31.33
C PHE A 224 9.19 -19.00 29.98
N ASP A 225 9.86 -19.96 29.34
CA ASP A 225 9.52 -20.40 27.98
C ASP A 225 8.08 -20.93 27.88
N GLU A 226 7.53 -21.53 28.94
CA GLU A 226 6.14 -22.01 28.97
C GLU A 226 5.12 -20.87 28.88
N GLU A 227 5.30 -19.79 29.63
CA GLU A 227 4.40 -18.65 29.65
C GLU A 227 4.42 -17.89 28.33
N PHE A 228 5.61 -17.65 27.79
CA PHE A 228 5.74 -17.01 26.49
C PHE A 228 5.15 -17.89 25.38
N ASN A 229 5.38 -19.20 25.39
CA ASN A 229 4.75 -20.11 24.44
C ASN A 229 3.22 -20.16 24.60
N ALA A 230 2.70 -20.12 25.83
CA ALA A 230 1.26 -20.06 26.09
C ALA A 230 0.64 -18.78 25.52
N PHE A 231 1.32 -17.63 25.67
CA PHE A 231 0.92 -16.39 25.01
C PHE A 231 0.88 -16.57 23.49
N LEU A 232 1.95 -17.08 22.86
CA LEU A 232 2.01 -17.27 21.41
C LEU A 232 0.93 -18.24 20.89
N ILE A 233 0.55 -19.27 21.65
CA ILE A 233 -0.47 -20.26 21.26
C ILE A 233 -1.83 -19.62 20.99
N ASN A 234 -2.13 -18.46 21.58
CA ASN A 234 -3.36 -17.71 21.29
C ASN A 234 -3.49 -17.33 19.80
N PHE A 235 -2.38 -17.22 19.07
CA PHE A 235 -2.35 -16.88 17.65
C PHE A 235 -2.49 -18.09 16.72
N LYS A 236 -2.66 -19.32 17.24
CA LYS A 236 -3.05 -20.45 16.39
C LYS A 236 -4.42 -20.18 15.78
N GLN A 237 -4.60 -20.50 14.51
CA GLN A 237 -5.87 -20.28 13.79
C GLN A 237 -7.09 -20.82 14.55
N SER A 238 -7.00 -22.01 15.15
CA SER A 238 -8.07 -22.63 15.94
C SER A 238 -8.52 -21.78 17.13
N ASN A 239 -7.60 -21.03 17.73
CA ASN A 239 -7.87 -20.16 18.86
C ASN A 239 -8.30 -18.78 18.35
N TRP A 240 -7.50 -18.20 17.46
CA TRP A 240 -7.70 -16.87 16.90
C TRP A 240 -9.12 -16.65 16.32
N THR A 241 -9.61 -17.61 15.54
CA THR A 241 -10.94 -17.54 14.90
C THR A 241 -12.10 -17.49 15.91
N THR A 242 -11.89 -17.99 17.13
CA THR A 242 -12.90 -18.00 18.20
C THR A 242 -12.90 -16.74 19.05
N PHE A 243 -11.86 -15.91 18.96
CA PHE A 243 -11.71 -14.75 19.82
C PHE A 243 -12.55 -13.56 19.36
N SER A 244 -13.08 -12.82 20.34
CA SER A 244 -13.71 -11.52 20.12
C SER A 244 -12.71 -10.51 19.57
N LEU A 245 -13.24 -9.47 18.91
CA LEU A 245 -12.44 -8.38 18.35
C LEU A 245 -11.56 -7.72 19.43
N ASP A 246 -12.11 -7.47 20.62
CA ASP A 246 -11.41 -6.95 21.80
C ASP A 246 -10.22 -7.83 22.19
N LYS A 247 -10.44 -9.15 22.31
CA LYS A 247 -9.38 -10.10 22.68
C LYS A 247 -8.29 -10.17 21.60
N LYS A 248 -8.67 -10.19 20.33
CA LYS A 248 -7.73 -10.15 19.20
C LYS A 248 -6.87 -8.89 19.25
N TYR A 249 -7.47 -7.73 19.50
CA TYR A 249 -6.75 -6.47 19.62
C TYR A 249 -5.77 -6.48 20.81
N LYS A 250 -6.20 -6.89 22.01
CA LYS A 250 -5.34 -6.97 23.20
C LYS A 250 -4.11 -7.83 22.96
N LEU A 251 -4.27 -8.99 22.32
CA LEU A 251 -3.17 -9.89 21.96
C LEU A 251 -2.20 -9.22 20.96
N LEU A 252 -2.72 -8.57 19.92
CA LEU A 252 -1.90 -7.86 18.93
C LEU A 252 -1.15 -6.69 19.53
N PHE A 253 -1.81 -5.91 20.37
CA PHE A 253 -1.21 -4.79 21.05
C PHE A 253 -0.06 -5.25 21.95
N GLN A 254 -0.26 -6.32 22.71
CA GLN A 254 0.79 -6.93 23.52
C GLN A 254 1.98 -7.41 22.68
N LEU A 255 1.72 -8.06 21.54
CA LEU A 255 2.79 -8.46 20.61
C LEU A 255 3.52 -7.24 20.01
N SER A 256 2.79 -6.14 19.79
CA SER A 256 3.34 -4.91 19.21
C SER A 256 4.33 -4.18 20.10
N LYS A 257 4.27 -4.39 21.42
CA LYS A 257 5.30 -3.93 22.36
C LYS A 257 6.67 -4.51 21.99
N PHE A 258 6.74 -5.80 21.65
CA PHE A 258 7.99 -6.40 21.19
C PHE A 258 8.44 -5.80 19.85
N THR A 259 7.52 -5.54 18.92
CA THR A 259 7.84 -4.85 17.66
C THR A 259 8.41 -3.45 17.88
N ALA A 260 7.87 -2.72 18.86
CA ALA A 260 8.35 -1.39 19.21
C ALA A 260 9.81 -1.41 19.68
N LEU A 261 10.27 -2.49 20.34
CA LEU A 261 11.71 -2.65 20.66
C LEU A 261 12.60 -2.70 19.41
N PHE A 262 12.16 -3.34 18.32
CA PHE A 262 12.91 -3.37 17.07
C PHE A 262 12.97 -2.00 16.38
N LEU A 263 12.03 -1.10 16.69
CA LEU A 263 11.89 0.22 16.10
C LEU A 263 12.35 1.36 17.05
N LYS A 264 12.87 1.02 18.23
CA LYS A 264 13.04 1.96 19.36
C LYS A 264 13.93 3.18 19.06
N GLU A 265 14.86 3.06 18.10
CA GLU A 265 15.75 4.16 17.70
C GLU A 265 15.01 5.41 17.24
N LYS A 266 13.78 5.25 16.72
CA LYS A 266 12.94 6.35 16.25
C LYS A 266 11.61 6.42 17.00
N ILE A 267 11.50 5.84 18.19
CA ILE A 267 10.32 6.02 19.05
C ILE A 267 10.71 6.89 20.25
N LYS A 268 9.97 7.97 20.46
CA LYS A 268 10.27 8.98 21.51
C LYS A 268 10.16 8.40 22.92
N SER A 269 9.08 7.67 23.19
CA SER A 269 8.86 6.95 24.44
C SER A 269 8.04 5.70 24.17
N LEU A 270 8.58 4.53 24.50
CA LEU A 270 7.88 3.26 24.35
C LEU A 270 6.72 3.09 25.34
N CYS A 271 6.70 3.86 26.44
CA CYS A 271 5.62 3.86 27.44
C CYS A 271 4.39 4.67 27.05
N SER A 272 4.46 5.45 25.96
CA SER A 272 3.32 6.28 25.51
C SER A 272 2.11 5.48 25.02
N LEU A 273 2.24 4.15 25.01
CA LEU A 273 1.25 3.16 24.62
C LEU A 273 0.74 2.50 25.91
N ASP A 274 -0.20 3.10 26.64
CA ASP A 274 -0.73 2.58 27.92
C ASP A 274 -1.36 1.16 27.79
N ASP A 275 -2.69 1.03 27.92
CA ASP A 275 -3.42 -0.23 27.71
C ASP A 275 -3.85 -0.45 26.25
N GLY A 276 -3.57 0.54 25.39
CA GLY A 276 -3.93 0.55 23.97
C GLY A 276 -5.37 0.98 23.68
N LYS A 277 -6.17 1.34 24.69
CA LYS A 277 -7.60 1.65 24.51
C LYS A 277 -7.86 2.85 23.59
N ASP A 278 -7.15 3.95 23.80
CA ASP A 278 -7.30 5.15 22.95
C ASP A 278 -6.84 4.89 21.51
N LEU A 279 -5.78 4.08 21.37
CA LEU A 279 -5.28 3.65 20.06
C LEU A 279 -6.30 2.74 19.35
N PHE A 280 -6.98 1.87 20.09
CA PHE A 280 -8.04 1.03 19.57
C PHE A 280 -9.20 1.87 18.99
N TYR A 281 -9.74 2.82 19.77
CA TYR A 281 -10.84 3.65 19.32
C TYR A 281 -10.47 4.54 18.12
N SER A 282 -9.28 5.15 18.15
CA SER A 282 -8.81 5.99 17.05
C SER A 282 -8.56 5.23 15.75
N LEU A 283 -8.47 3.90 15.80
CA LEU A 283 -8.27 3.01 14.66
C LEU A 283 -9.44 2.04 14.42
N TYR A 284 -10.55 2.19 15.15
CA TYR A 284 -11.60 1.18 15.24
C TYR A 284 -12.07 0.68 13.86
N ASN A 285 -12.37 1.61 12.95
CA ASN A 285 -12.84 1.28 11.60
C ASN A 285 -11.83 0.43 10.82
N TYR A 286 -10.54 0.74 10.95
CA TYR A 286 -9.49 -0.04 10.29
C TYR A 286 -9.26 -1.38 10.98
N MET A 287 -9.28 -1.43 12.32
CA MET A 287 -9.14 -2.67 13.08
C MET A 287 -10.26 -3.65 12.76
N TYR A 288 -11.48 -3.15 12.60
CA TYR A 288 -12.63 -3.93 12.20
C TYR A 288 -12.38 -4.73 10.91
N LEU A 289 -11.70 -4.16 9.90
CA LEU A 289 -11.38 -4.85 8.65
C LEU A 289 -10.51 -6.10 8.82
N PHE A 290 -9.62 -6.10 9.81
CA PHE A 290 -8.63 -7.17 10.00
C PHE A 290 -9.03 -8.17 11.08
N LEU A 291 -9.86 -7.74 12.04
CA LEU A 291 -10.18 -8.52 13.23
C LEU A 291 -11.61 -9.09 13.22
N LYS A 292 -12.49 -8.58 12.34
CA LYS A 292 -13.88 -9.05 12.23
C LYS A 292 -13.93 -10.56 12.01
N LYS A 293 -14.93 -11.17 12.61
CA LYS A 293 -15.28 -12.58 12.46
C LYS A 293 -16.08 -12.76 11.16
N ASP A 294 -15.72 -13.74 10.33
CA ASP A 294 -16.65 -14.27 9.33
C ASP A 294 -17.86 -14.83 10.09
N SER A 295 -19.01 -14.17 9.95
CA SER A 295 -20.21 -14.44 10.74
C SER A 295 -20.71 -15.87 10.50
N ALA A 296 -20.44 -16.77 11.44
CA ALA A 296 -21.30 -17.91 11.74
C ALA A 296 -21.12 -18.29 13.22
N ASN A 297 -22.16 -17.99 14.02
CA ASN A 297 -22.52 -18.64 15.30
C ASN A 297 -21.39 -18.91 16.31
N VAL A 298 -21.12 -17.95 17.20
CA VAL A 298 -20.74 -18.31 18.58
C VAL A 298 -21.52 -17.38 19.49
N SER A 299 -22.37 -17.96 20.34
CA SER A 299 -23.01 -17.28 21.46
C SER A 299 -21.91 -16.80 22.42
N ASP A 300 -21.84 -15.49 22.64
CA ASP A 300 -21.00 -14.90 23.68
C ASP A 300 -21.54 -15.27 25.06
N GLU A 301 -21.21 -16.46 25.53
CA GLU A 301 -21.28 -16.79 26.94
C GLU A 301 -19.86 -17.07 27.43
N GLN A 302 -19.45 -16.32 28.44
CA GLN A 302 -18.22 -16.45 29.25
C GLN A 302 -16.98 -15.64 28.82
N THR A 303 -17.06 -14.31 28.94
CA THR A 303 -15.90 -13.53 29.41
C THR A 303 -16.34 -12.30 30.20
N SER A 304 -16.31 -12.40 31.52
CA SER A 304 -16.42 -11.27 32.46
C SER A 304 -15.06 -10.58 32.60
N ASN A 305 -14.59 -9.91 31.55
CA ASN A 305 -13.42 -9.03 31.60
C ASN A 305 -13.72 -7.78 30.76
N GLN A 306 -13.53 -6.61 31.37
CA GLN A 306 -13.75 -5.27 30.79
C GLN A 306 -13.50 -5.24 29.27
N THR A 307 -14.59 -5.19 28.52
CA THR A 307 -14.58 -5.07 27.07
C THR A 307 -14.37 -3.61 26.68
N PHE A 308 -13.50 -3.32 25.72
CA PHE A 308 -13.38 -1.97 25.15
C PHE A 308 -14.66 -1.50 24.43
N ILE A 309 -15.66 -2.37 24.24
CA ILE A 309 -16.78 -2.16 23.33
C ILE A 309 -18.05 -1.64 24.04
N GLU A 310 -18.08 -1.52 25.38
CA GLU A 310 -19.30 -1.13 26.14
C GLU A 310 -19.93 0.23 25.76
N THR A 311 -19.23 1.08 25.01
CA THR A 311 -19.67 2.45 24.65
C THR A 311 -19.82 2.71 23.15
N LEU A 312 -19.60 1.71 22.29
CA LEU A 312 -19.84 1.88 20.85
C LEU A 312 -21.27 1.41 20.59
N GLU A 313 -22.16 2.31 20.16
CA GLU A 313 -23.42 1.89 19.51
C GLU A 313 -23.03 0.84 18.45
N GLU A 314 -23.71 -0.32 18.46
CA GLU A 314 -23.35 -1.53 17.68
C GLU A 314 -23.44 -1.36 16.15
N ASP A 315 -23.35 -0.14 15.64
CA ASP A 315 -23.40 0.13 14.23
C ASP A 315 -22.03 -0.13 13.60
N GLU A 316 -22.01 -1.06 12.63
CA GLU A 316 -20.84 -1.27 11.79
C GLU A 316 -20.40 0.07 11.17
N PRO A 317 -19.09 0.37 11.10
CA PRO A 317 -18.66 1.63 10.52
C PRO A 317 -19.09 1.72 9.06
N ASP A 318 -19.97 2.68 8.76
CA ASP A 318 -20.59 2.87 7.45
C ASP A 318 -19.56 3.08 6.34
N GLN A 319 -18.49 3.83 6.61
CA GLN A 319 -17.41 4.15 5.68
C GLN A 319 -16.19 4.73 6.40
N PHE A 320 -15.03 4.63 5.76
CA PHE A 320 -13.78 5.24 6.22
C PHE A 320 -12.90 5.64 5.02
N LEU A 321 -11.96 6.55 5.26
CA LEU A 321 -11.01 6.97 4.23
C LEU A 321 -10.10 5.79 3.81
N SER A 322 -10.13 5.41 2.54
CA SER A 322 -9.20 4.42 1.98
C SER A 322 -7.75 4.84 2.26
N PRO A 323 -6.85 3.99 2.77
CA PRO A 323 -5.44 4.31 2.84
C PRO A 323 -4.75 4.30 1.47
N VAL A 324 -5.38 3.67 0.48
CA VAL A 324 -4.88 3.58 -0.90
C VAL A 324 -5.45 4.71 -1.75
N ASN A 325 -4.59 5.54 -2.32
CA ASN A 325 -4.99 6.61 -3.22
C ASN A 325 -5.24 6.05 -4.64
N PHE A 326 -6.51 5.87 -5.00
CA PHE A 326 -6.89 5.36 -6.32
C PHE A 326 -7.13 6.43 -7.39
N LYS A 327 -6.80 7.72 -7.15
CA LYS A 327 -7.14 8.85 -8.05
C LYS A 327 -6.95 8.52 -9.53
N ASP A 328 -5.73 8.15 -9.93
CA ASP A 328 -5.38 7.94 -11.34
C ASP A 328 -5.82 6.59 -11.93
N TYR A 329 -6.33 5.69 -11.10
CA TYR A 329 -6.66 4.31 -11.48
C TYR A 329 -7.91 3.82 -10.73
N ASN A 330 -8.90 4.70 -10.55
CA ASN A 330 -10.15 4.37 -9.85
C ASN A 330 -10.91 3.27 -10.62
N PRO A 331 -11.01 2.04 -10.07
CA PRO A 331 -11.50 0.90 -10.82
C PRO A 331 -12.98 1.02 -11.21
N PHE A 332 -13.79 1.69 -10.39
CA PHE A 332 -15.21 1.91 -10.66
C PHE A 332 -15.41 2.90 -11.81
N LYS A 333 -14.69 4.03 -11.80
CA LYS A 333 -14.70 5.00 -12.92
C LYS A 333 -14.17 4.39 -14.20
N ILE A 334 -13.16 3.51 -14.12
CA ILE A 334 -12.67 2.76 -15.28
C ILE A 334 -13.77 1.85 -15.82
N GLY A 335 -14.42 1.06 -14.96
CA GLY A 335 -15.54 0.20 -15.34
C GLY A 335 -16.67 0.97 -16.05
N GLU A 336 -17.06 2.12 -15.51
CA GLU A 336 -18.03 3.02 -16.14
C GLU A 336 -17.55 3.58 -17.48
N HIS A 337 -16.28 3.96 -17.59
CA HIS A 337 -15.71 4.51 -18.82
C HIS A 337 -15.73 3.47 -19.95
N ILE A 338 -15.32 2.23 -19.63
CA ILE A 338 -15.30 1.11 -20.57
C ILE A 338 -16.72 0.76 -21.03
N SER A 339 -17.71 0.78 -20.13
CA SER A 339 -19.10 0.43 -20.48
C SER A 339 -19.79 1.48 -21.37
N LYS A 340 -19.42 2.76 -21.24
CA LYS A 340 -20.00 3.87 -22.03
C LYS A 340 -19.57 3.90 -23.50
N LEU A 341 -18.42 3.31 -23.86
CA LEU A 341 -17.86 3.40 -25.22
C LEU A 341 -18.10 2.14 -26.04
N LYS A 342 -18.76 2.27 -27.20
CA LYS A 342 -19.15 1.14 -28.09
C LYS A 342 -17.99 0.24 -28.54
N ASP A 343 -16.80 0.81 -28.71
CA ASP A 343 -15.64 0.00 -29.08
C ASP A 343 -15.04 -0.73 -27.88
N TYR A 344 -15.14 -0.16 -26.68
CA TYR A 344 -14.74 -0.79 -25.43
C TYR A 344 -15.74 -1.85 -24.94
N SER A 345 -17.04 -1.70 -25.22
CA SER A 345 -18.05 -2.72 -24.86
C SER A 345 -17.89 -4.03 -25.64
N LYS A 346 -17.16 -4.03 -26.75
CA LYS A 346 -16.76 -5.26 -27.48
C LYS A 346 -15.69 -6.07 -26.73
N PHE A 347 -15.03 -5.47 -25.74
CA PHE A 347 -14.11 -6.17 -24.87
C PHE A 347 -14.92 -6.68 -23.68
N VAL A 348 -15.05 -8.00 -23.54
CA VAL A 348 -15.62 -8.58 -22.32
C VAL A 348 -14.74 -8.17 -21.14
N CYS A 349 -15.19 -7.21 -20.34
CA CYS A 349 -14.47 -6.67 -19.20
C CYS A 349 -15.37 -6.76 -17.98
N ASP A 350 -14.82 -7.27 -16.90
CA ASP A 350 -15.50 -7.43 -15.62
C ASP A 350 -14.87 -6.43 -14.65
N THR A 351 -15.69 -5.53 -14.09
CA THR A 351 -15.24 -4.52 -13.11
C THR A 351 -14.58 -5.18 -11.91
N ASP A 352 -15.08 -6.35 -11.46
CA ASP A 352 -14.49 -7.08 -10.33
C ASP A 352 -13.07 -7.55 -10.66
N ARG A 353 -12.82 -7.91 -11.92
CA ARG A 353 -11.46 -8.26 -12.37
C ARG A 353 -10.55 -7.05 -12.49
N ILE A 354 -11.08 -5.85 -12.78
CA ILE A 354 -10.29 -4.60 -12.73
C ILE A 354 -9.86 -4.34 -11.28
N VAL A 355 -10.79 -4.43 -10.32
CA VAL A 355 -10.52 -4.28 -8.88
C VAL A 355 -9.47 -5.30 -8.43
N ASP A 356 -9.64 -6.58 -8.77
CA ASP A 356 -8.69 -7.63 -8.40
C ASP A 356 -7.30 -7.41 -8.98
N PHE A 357 -7.23 -7.08 -10.27
CA PHE A 357 -5.97 -6.82 -10.94
C PHE A 357 -5.24 -5.65 -10.27
N LEU A 358 -5.96 -4.56 -9.99
CA LEU A 358 -5.41 -3.36 -9.39
C LEU A 358 -4.89 -3.63 -7.98
N SER A 359 -5.69 -4.27 -7.12
CA SER A 359 -5.29 -4.61 -5.75
C SER A 359 -4.05 -5.51 -5.73
N GLN A 360 -3.98 -6.51 -6.61
CA GLN A 360 -2.85 -7.43 -6.68
C GLN A 360 -1.58 -6.74 -7.20
N ALA A 361 -1.70 -5.90 -8.24
CA ALA A 361 -0.57 -5.13 -8.76
C ALA A 361 -0.03 -4.13 -7.73
N LEU A 362 -0.92 -3.39 -7.05
CA LEU A 362 -0.55 -2.44 -6.02
C LEU A 362 0.03 -3.14 -4.79
N TYR A 363 -0.56 -4.26 -4.33
CA TYR A 363 -0.01 -5.06 -3.25
C TYR A 363 1.43 -5.48 -3.55
N ALA A 364 1.66 -6.04 -4.74
CA ALA A 364 2.97 -6.56 -5.13
C ALA A 364 4.05 -5.46 -5.18
N ILE A 365 3.72 -4.30 -5.75
CA ILE A 365 4.61 -3.12 -5.77
C ILE A 365 4.85 -2.59 -4.35
N ASN A 366 3.79 -2.44 -3.55
CA ASN A 366 3.89 -1.86 -2.22
C ASN A 366 4.57 -2.79 -1.21
N TYR A 367 4.51 -4.11 -1.41
CA TYR A 367 5.26 -5.08 -0.61
C TYR A 367 6.77 -4.86 -0.74
N LEU A 368 7.29 -4.62 -1.95
CA LEU A 368 8.71 -4.30 -2.14
C LEU A 368 9.09 -2.98 -1.48
N LYS A 369 8.27 -1.92 -1.66
CA LYS A 369 8.50 -0.62 -1.00
C LYS A 369 8.48 -0.74 0.52
N MET A 370 7.60 -1.57 1.06
CA MET A 370 7.53 -1.85 2.49
C MET A 370 8.79 -2.56 3.01
N ILE A 371 9.32 -3.55 2.28
CA ILE A 371 10.59 -4.18 2.65
C ILE A 371 11.70 -3.13 2.73
N GLU A 372 11.81 -2.26 1.74
CA GLU A 372 12.84 -1.21 1.72
C GLU A 372 12.69 -0.22 2.88
N MET A 373 11.45 0.24 3.13
CA MET A 373 11.12 1.10 4.24
C MET A 373 11.47 0.45 5.59
N LEU A 374 11.04 -0.80 5.80
CA LEU A 374 11.28 -1.49 7.06
C LEU A 374 12.73 -1.89 7.25
N LYS A 375 13.47 -2.22 6.19
CA LYS A 375 14.91 -2.49 6.27
C LYS A 375 15.70 -1.28 6.79
N LYS A 376 15.26 -0.06 6.47
CA LYS A 376 15.83 1.19 7.00
C LYS A 376 15.44 1.45 8.45
N ASP A 377 14.27 1.00 8.87
CA ASP A 377 13.76 1.20 10.24
C ASP A 377 14.28 0.13 11.21
N SER A 378 14.31 -1.13 10.77
CA SER A 378 14.90 -2.29 11.42
C SER A 378 15.33 -3.31 10.37
N TYR A 379 16.64 -3.54 10.31
CA TYR A 379 17.24 -4.48 9.38
C TYR A 379 16.63 -5.89 9.51
N GLU A 380 16.42 -6.33 10.75
CA GLU A 380 15.86 -7.64 11.10
C GLU A 380 14.43 -7.85 10.56
N ILE A 381 13.58 -6.82 10.61
CA ILE A 381 12.22 -6.88 10.05
C ILE A 381 12.28 -6.97 8.52
N GLY A 382 13.12 -6.16 7.88
CA GLY A 382 13.29 -6.18 6.43
C GLY A 382 13.73 -7.55 5.91
N GLU A 383 14.74 -8.17 6.53
CA GLU A 383 15.22 -9.50 6.15
C GLU A 383 14.16 -10.58 6.32
N PHE A 384 13.42 -10.52 7.44
CA PHE A 384 12.37 -11.49 7.71
C PHE A 384 11.31 -11.49 6.60
N LEU A 385 10.91 -10.31 6.12
CA LEU A 385 9.93 -10.17 5.06
C LEU A 385 10.42 -10.68 3.70
N ILE A 386 11.73 -10.57 3.43
CA ILE A 386 12.37 -11.16 2.25
C ILE A 386 12.40 -12.69 2.38
N GLU A 387 12.85 -13.20 3.53
CA GLU A 387 12.96 -14.65 3.78
C GLU A 387 11.59 -15.35 3.68
N ARG A 388 10.53 -14.74 4.23
CA ARG A 388 9.15 -15.24 4.13
C ARG A 388 8.68 -15.41 2.68
N LYS A 389 9.23 -14.63 1.75
CA LYS A 389 8.94 -14.70 0.31
C LYS A 389 10.18 -15.09 -0.50
N LYS A 390 11.13 -15.81 0.09
CA LYS A 390 12.43 -16.17 -0.54
C LYS A 390 12.25 -16.87 -1.88
N ILE A 391 11.30 -17.79 -1.99
CA ILE A 391 11.03 -18.49 -3.26
C ILE A 391 10.69 -17.48 -4.35
N SER A 392 9.74 -16.57 -4.08
CA SER A 392 9.29 -15.55 -5.03
C SER A 392 10.35 -14.50 -5.32
N LEU A 393 10.92 -13.88 -4.29
CA LEU A 393 11.77 -12.70 -4.41
C LEU A 393 13.22 -13.02 -4.75
N VAL A 394 13.77 -14.07 -4.14
CA VAL A 394 15.19 -14.44 -4.28
C VAL A 394 15.36 -15.49 -5.36
N LYS A 395 14.65 -16.63 -5.27
CA LYS A 395 14.89 -17.78 -6.15
C LYS A 395 14.24 -17.67 -7.52
N THR A 396 13.11 -16.96 -7.60
CA THR A 396 12.27 -16.91 -8.81
C THR A 396 12.50 -15.66 -9.63
N LEU A 397 12.54 -14.48 -9.01
CA LEU A 397 12.72 -13.21 -9.72
C LEU A 397 14.12 -12.60 -9.56
N ASN A 398 14.99 -13.19 -8.74
CA ASN A 398 16.34 -12.69 -8.45
C ASN A 398 16.38 -11.20 -8.05
N LEU A 399 15.39 -10.73 -7.27
CA LEU A 399 15.28 -9.33 -6.85
C LEU A 399 16.21 -8.99 -5.68
N TYR A 400 16.60 -10.00 -4.91
CA TYR A 400 17.52 -9.89 -3.80
C TYR A 400 18.56 -11.01 -3.88
N GLN A 401 19.78 -10.71 -3.47
CA GLN A 401 20.90 -11.64 -3.35
C GLN A 401 21.59 -11.41 -2.01
N LYS A 402 22.22 -12.44 -1.45
CA LYS A 402 23.01 -12.26 -0.24
C LYS A 402 24.35 -11.62 -0.55
N ASN A 403 24.76 -10.67 0.27
CA ASN A 403 26.11 -10.10 0.25
C ASN A 403 27.08 -10.95 1.08
N GLN A 404 28.30 -10.46 1.29
CA GLN A 404 29.34 -11.15 2.08
C GLN A 404 28.97 -11.37 3.56
N ASP A 405 28.09 -10.52 4.11
CA ASP A 405 27.62 -10.60 5.50
C ASP A 405 26.34 -11.46 5.63
N GLU A 406 26.00 -12.24 4.61
CA GLU A 406 24.77 -13.06 4.53
C GLU A 406 23.46 -12.25 4.54
N LEU A 407 23.57 -10.95 4.21
CA LEU A 407 22.51 -9.95 4.26
C LEU A 407 21.89 -9.74 2.86
N TYR A 408 20.56 -9.69 2.75
CA TYR A 408 19.88 -9.56 1.45
C TYR A 408 20.01 -8.16 0.84
N GLU A 409 20.84 -8.00 -0.19
CA GLU A 409 20.92 -6.79 -1.00
C GLU A 409 20.06 -6.87 -2.25
N LYS A 410 19.52 -5.72 -2.64
CA LYS A 410 18.66 -5.59 -3.82
C LYS A 410 19.50 -5.60 -5.09
N THR A 411 19.06 -6.33 -6.12
CA THR A 411 19.85 -6.53 -7.34
C THR A 411 19.73 -5.39 -8.35
N ASP A 412 18.53 -4.90 -8.70
CA ASP A 412 18.33 -3.56 -9.34
C ASP A 412 16.87 -3.17 -9.69
N LEU A 413 15.85 -3.81 -9.09
CA LEU A 413 14.47 -3.66 -9.57
C LEU A 413 13.58 -2.78 -8.69
N LEU A 414 13.34 -1.53 -9.09
CA LEU A 414 12.24 -0.75 -8.50
C LEU A 414 11.15 -0.55 -9.55
N ASN A 415 10.22 -1.51 -9.58
CA ASN A 415 8.93 -1.28 -10.21
C ASN A 415 8.15 -0.35 -9.28
N SER A 416 7.96 0.91 -9.67
CA SER A 416 7.00 1.80 -9.02
C SER A 416 5.78 1.97 -9.92
N ILE A 417 4.61 2.20 -9.31
CA ILE A 417 3.40 2.66 -10.00
C ILE A 417 3.67 3.97 -10.78
N ASP A 418 4.65 4.76 -10.33
CA ASP A 418 5.05 6.03 -10.94
C ASP A 418 5.82 5.84 -12.25
N ASN A 419 6.35 4.63 -12.50
CA ASN A 419 7.04 4.31 -13.74
C ASN A 419 6.06 3.99 -14.89
N ILE A 420 4.76 3.86 -14.58
CA ILE A 420 3.72 3.62 -15.57
C ILE A 420 3.36 4.95 -16.25
N ASP A 421 3.75 5.09 -17.51
CA ASP A 421 3.41 6.22 -18.39
C ASP A 421 2.77 5.69 -19.69
N LEU A 422 1.51 5.26 -19.57
CA LEU A 422 0.70 4.86 -20.71
C LEU A 422 -0.09 6.05 -21.23
N ASN A 423 0.54 6.82 -22.13
CA ASN A 423 -0.15 7.81 -22.95
C ASN A 423 -0.41 7.28 -24.38
N GLY A 424 -1.26 7.95 -25.15
CA GLY A 424 -1.63 7.48 -26.49
C GLY A 424 -0.45 7.35 -27.48
N LYS A 425 0.64 8.11 -27.30
CA LYS A 425 1.85 7.99 -28.13
C LYS A 425 2.65 6.75 -27.74
N VAL A 426 2.89 6.57 -26.45
CA VAL A 426 3.62 5.42 -25.90
C VAL A 426 2.88 4.11 -26.17
N PHE A 427 1.55 4.10 -26.03
CA PHE A 427 0.74 2.95 -26.38
C PHE A 427 0.87 2.59 -27.87
N LYS A 428 0.83 3.57 -28.78
CA LYS A 428 1.07 3.34 -30.20
C LYS A 428 2.48 2.77 -30.47
N GLU A 429 3.50 3.23 -29.75
CA GLU A 429 4.84 2.66 -29.85
C GLU A 429 4.85 1.18 -29.43
N MET A 430 4.23 0.84 -28.29
CA MET A 430 4.11 -0.55 -27.82
C MET A 430 3.43 -1.47 -28.84
N THR A 431 2.45 -0.96 -29.58
CA THR A 431 1.74 -1.75 -30.61
C THR A 431 2.52 -1.95 -31.91
N LYS A 432 3.46 -1.04 -32.24
CA LYS A 432 4.13 -0.99 -33.55
C LYS A 432 5.58 -1.42 -33.53
N LYS A 433 6.28 -1.21 -32.41
CA LYS A 433 7.68 -1.60 -32.26
C LYS A 433 7.78 -3.13 -32.29
N ASP A 434 8.72 -3.66 -33.06
CA ASP A 434 9.09 -5.07 -33.02
C ASP A 434 10.10 -5.26 -31.88
N TYR A 435 9.70 -5.99 -30.83
CA TYR A 435 10.51 -6.13 -29.62
C TYR A 435 11.43 -7.35 -29.69
N SER A 436 12.70 -7.14 -29.33
CA SER A 436 13.70 -8.18 -29.14
C SER A 436 14.01 -8.39 -27.65
N LEU A 437 14.71 -9.46 -27.30
CA LEU A 437 15.16 -9.68 -25.92
C LEU A 437 16.07 -8.55 -25.42
N ASN A 438 16.87 -7.94 -26.30
CA ASN A 438 17.74 -6.82 -25.94
C ASN A 438 16.93 -5.61 -25.47
N ASP A 439 15.71 -5.41 -25.99
CA ASP A 439 14.82 -4.33 -25.56
C ASP A 439 14.35 -4.48 -24.11
N LEU A 440 14.44 -5.67 -23.53
CA LEU A 440 14.03 -5.93 -22.15
C LEU A 440 14.97 -5.31 -21.11
N SER A 441 16.21 -5.00 -21.52
CA SER A 441 17.16 -4.24 -20.69
C SER A 441 16.78 -2.76 -20.55
N ASN A 442 15.89 -2.24 -21.41
CA ASN A 442 15.49 -0.85 -21.38
C ASN A 442 14.46 -0.59 -20.27
N LYS A 443 14.93 -0.07 -19.13
CA LYS A 443 14.12 0.31 -17.97
C LYS A 443 13.04 1.37 -18.27
N LYS A 444 13.11 2.09 -19.39
CA LYS A 444 12.10 3.10 -19.81
C LYS A 444 10.97 2.51 -20.68
N SER A 445 11.12 1.28 -21.14
CA SER A 445 10.12 0.63 -22.01
C SER A 445 8.86 0.29 -21.21
N GLN A 446 7.70 0.82 -21.62
CA GLN A 446 6.43 0.52 -20.95
C GLN A 446 5.98 -0.93 -21.14
N LEU A 447 6.39 -1.60 -22.24
CA LEU A 447 6.19 -3.05 -22.38
C LEU A 447 6.96 -3.81 -21.28
N VAL A 448 8.20 -3.40 -20.99
CA VAL A 448 9.03 -4.02 -19.96
C VAL A 448 8.43 -3.76 -18.58
N THR A 449 8.03 -2.52 -18.29
CA THR A 449 7.33 -2.17 -17.04
C THR A 449 6.09 -3.04 -16.82
N MET A 450 5.26 -3.23 -17.86
CA MET A 450 4.09 -4.08 -17.82
C MET A 450 4.44 -5.54 -17.47
N LEU A 451 5.38 -6.13 -18.20
CA LEU A 451 5.76 -7.54 -18.00
C LEU A 451 6.38 -7.77 -16.61
N LYS A 452 7.17 -6.83 -16.11
CA LYS A 452 7.75 -6.87 -14.76
C LYS A 452 6.69 -6.75 -13.66
N ILE A 453 5.68 -5.89 -13.85
CA ILE A 453 4.56 -5.78 -12.89
C ILE A 453 3.74 -7.07 -12.88
N ILE A 454 3.42 -7.63 -14.06
CA ILE A 454 2.66 -8.89 -14.14
C ILE A 454 3.45 -10.04 -13.52
N SER A 455 4.75 -10.16 -13.80
CA SER A 455 5.61 -11.18 -13.21
C SER A 455 5.70 -11.04 -11.69
N LEU A 456 5.88 -9.82 -11.18
CA LEU A 456 5.90 -9.53 -9.75
C LEU A 456 4.57 -9.88 -9.07
N MET A 457 3.45 -9.51 -9.70
CA MET A 457 2.11 -9.83 -9.24
C MET A 457 1.91 -11.36 -9.15
N LEU A 458 2.29 -12.10 -10.19
CA LEU A 458 2.13 -13.56 -10.22
C LEU A 458 2.94 -14.30 -9.14
N VAL A 459 4.12 -13.79 -8.74
CA VAL A 459 4.92 -14.44 -7.68
C VAL A 459 4.55 -14.03 -6.26
N LEU A 460 4.03 -12.81 -6.06
CA LEU A 460 3.62 -12.32 -4.74
C LEU A 460 2.16 -12.64 -4.43
N ALA A 461 1.31 -12.69 -5.46
CA ALA A 461 -0.09 -13.04 -5.39
C ALA A 461 -0.44 -14.22 -6.33
N PRO A 462 0.04 -15.45 -6.08
CA PRO A 462 -0.14 -16.57 -7.02
C PRO A 462 -1.60 -16.94 -7.33
N LYS A 463 -2.57 -16.59 -6.47
CA LYS A 463 -4.01 -16.76 -6.79
C LYS A 463 -4.46 -15.91 -7.99
N THR A 464 -3.70 -14.88 -8.37
CA THR A 464 -3.87 -14.12 -9.61
C THR A 464 -3.97 -15.04 -10.82
N ALA A 465 -3.06 -16.04 -10.94
CA ALA A 465 -3.07 -16.94 -12.08
C ALA A 465 -4.44 -17.61 -12.26
N LYS A 466 -5.00 -18.18 -11.18
CA LYS A 466 -6.34 -18.78 -11.20
C LYS A 466 -7.45 -17.78 -11.52
N ARG A 467 -7.42 -16.56 -10.95
CA ARG A 467 -8.44 -15.52 -11.20
C ARG A 467 -8.51 -15.09 -12.67
N PHE A 468 -7.38 -15.13 -13.36
CA PHE A 468 -7.25 -14.81 -14.78
C PHE A 468 -7.08 -16.07 -15.65
N ASN A 469 -7.66 -17.19 -15.23
CA ASN A 469 -7.76 -18.45 -15.98
C ASN A 469 -6.41 -18.98 -16.50
N TYR A 470 -5.35 -18.76 -15.73
CA TYR A 470 -3.97 -19.10 -16.08
C TYR A 470 -3.52 -18.53 -17.45
N SER A 471 -4.12 -17.42 -17.89
CA SER A 471 -3.83 -16.78 -19.19
C SER A 471 -3.02 -15.50 -18.99
N TRP A 472 -1.79 -15.50 -19.51
CA TRP A 472 -0.98 -14.28 -19.57
C TRP A 472 -1.60 -13.23 -20.49
N GLU A 473 -2.34 -13.63 -21.53
CA GLU A 473 -3.05 -12.69 -22.41
C GLU A 473 -4.13 -11.92 -21.66
N MET A 474 -4.86 -12.59 -20.75
CA MET A 474 -5.82 -11.93 -19.90
C MET A 474 -5.14 -10.90 -18.99
N LEU A 475 -4.00 -11.24 -18.40
CA LEU A 475 -3.25 -10.32 -17.54
C LEU A 475 -2.76 -9.08 -18.30
N LEU A 476 -2.26 -9.23 -19.52
CA LEU A 476 -1.89 -8.10 -20.38
C LEU A 476 -3.08 -7.20 -20.69
N LYS A 477 -4.22 -7.82 -21.04
CA LYS A 477 -5.45 -7.08 -21.32
C LYS A 477 -5.88 -6.25 -20.11
N TYR A 478 -5.93 -6.85 -18.92
CA TYR A 478 -6.33 -6.14 -17.71
C TYR A 478 -5.31 -5.09 -17.27
N TYR A 479 -4.02 -5.28 -17.54
CA TYR A 479 -3.02 -4.22 -17.34
C TYR A 479 -3.34 -2.95 -18.15
N ILE A 480 -3.59 -3.11 -19.45
CA ILE A 480 -3.93 -2.00 -20.35
C ILE A 480 -5.25 -1.35 -19.93
N ILE A 481 -6.25 -2.18 -19.59
CA ILE A 481 -7.55 -1.68 -19.17
C ILE A 481 -7.47 -0.92 -17.85
N THR A 482 -6.64 -1.33 -16.90
CA THR A 482 -6.55 -0.69 -15.57
C THR A 482 -5.72 0.60 -15.61
N PHE A 483 -4.62 0.60 -16.36
CA PHE A 483 -3.69 1.75 -16.36
C PHE A 483 -3.86 2.72 -17.55
N GLY A 484 -4.75 2.40 -18.49
CA GLY A 484 -5.06 3.26 -19.64
C GLY A 484 -4.12 3.08 -20.82
N PRO A 485 -4.07 4.04 -21.77
CA PRO A 485 -4.60 5.42 -21.71
C PRO A 485 -6.11 5.57 -21.91
N TYR A 486 -6.68 6.69 -21.44
CA TYR A 486 -8.11 7.04 -21.64
C TYR A 486 -8.32 8.37 -22.37
N LYS A 487 -9.49 8.50 -23.02
CA LYS A 487 -10.04 9.74 -23.58
C LYS A 487 -11.55 9.71 -23.46
N LYS A 488 -12.16 10.83 -23.05
CA LYS A 488 -13.56 10.90 -22.64
C LYS A 488 -14.58 10.34 -23.64
N GLN A 489 -14.44 10.68 -24.92
CA GLN A 489 -15.45 10.39 -25.95
C GLN A 489 -15.01 9.33 -26.97
N VAL A 490 -13.76 8.87 -26.93
CA VAL A 490 -13.19 8.00 -27.98
C VAL A 490 -12.30 6.96 -27.33
N ALA A 491 -12.43 5.71 -27.79
CA ALA A 491 -11.52 4.65 -27.42
C ALA A 491 -10.10 4.92 -27.95
N VAL A 492 -9.10 4.90 -27.07
CA VAL A 492 -7.69 5.13 -27.43
C VAL A 492 -7.03 3.87 -27.97
N TYR A 493 -7.60 2.72 -27.65
CA TYR A 493 -7.17 1.40 -28.11
C TYR A 493 -8.38 0.52 -28.46
N ASN A 494 -8.17 -0.46 -29.31
CA ASN A 494 -9.18 -1.45 -29.71
C ASN A 494 -8.61 -2.88 -29.57
N LYS A 495 -9.43 -3.90 -29.86
CA LYS A 495 -9.03 -5.31 -29.76
C LYS A 495 -7.78 -5.63 -30.59
N LYS A 496 -7.66 -5.06 -31.79
CA LYS A 496 -6.49 -5.28 -32.68
C LYS A 496 -5.20 -4.75 -32.05
N ASP A 497 -5.28 -3.64 -31.32
CA ASP A 497 -4.12 -3.07 -30.64
C ASP A 497 -3.63 -3.99 -29.51
N ILE A 498 -4.55 -4.53 -28.71
CA ILE A 498 -4.23 -5.51 -27.67
C ILE A 498 -3.67 -6.79 -28.30
N ASP A 499 -4.27 -7.27 -29.39
CA ASP A 499 -3.78 -8.45 -30.12
C ASP A 499 -2.37 -8.22 -30.69
N SER A 500 -2.03 -6.99 -31.12
CA SER A 500 -0.68 -6.66 -31.56
C SER A 500 0.34 -6.78 -30.41
N ILE A 501 0.03 -6.22 -29.24
CA ILE A 501 0.89 -6.34 -28.05
C ILE A 501 1.04 -7.81 -27.65
N ARG A 502 -0.05 -8.60 -27.69
CA ARG A 502 -0.01 -10.04 -27.44
C ARG A 502 0.97 -10.75 -28.37
N ILE A 503 0.94 -10.44 -29.67
CA ILE A 503 1.87 -11.03 -30.65
C ILE A 503 3.31 -10.67 -30.30
N GLN A 504 3.59 -9.42 -29.92
CA GLN A 504 4.94 -9.01 -29.49
C GLN A 504 5.43 -9.80 -28.27
N VAL A 505 4.57 -9.99 -27.26
CA VAL A 505 4.92 -10.77 -26.06
C VAL A 505 5.13 -12.25 -26.41
N SER A 506 4.28 -12.85 -27.25
CA SER A 506 4.48 -14.24 -27.69
C SER A 506 5.78 -14.43 -28.47
N LYS A 507 6.18 -13.47 -29.31
CA LYS A 507 7.51 -13.50 -29.96
C LYS A 507 8.64 -13.47 -28.94
N LEU A 508 8.53 -12.63 -27.91
CA LEU A 508 9.53 -12.54 -26.83
C LEU A 508 9.61 -13.83 -26.02
N LEU A 509 8.48 -14.46 -25.68
CA LEU A 509 8.44 -15.75 -24.99
C LEU A 509 9.07 -16.87 -25.82
N ASN A 510 8.75 -16.93 -27.12
CA ASN A 510 9.38 -17.86 -28.05
C ASN A 510 10.90 -17.63 -28.17
N ALA A 511 11.34 -16.37 -28.23
CA ALA A 511 12.75 -16.03 -28.25
C ALA A 511 13.46 -16.42 -26.94
N TYR A 512 12.79 -16.21 -25.79
CA TYR A 512 13.28 -16.61 -24.48
C TYR A 512 13.50 -18.12 -24.40
N ASN A 513 12.55 -18.93 -24.86
CA ASN A 513 12.69 -20.40 -24.86
C ASN A 513 13.86 -20.92 -25.71
N ARG A 514 14.28 -20.16 -26.73
CA ARG A 514 15.41 -20.51 -27.60
C ARG A 514 16.74 -19.96 -27.10
N ASN A 515 16.73 -19.02 -26.16
CA ASN A 515 17.94 -18.37 -25.68
C ASN A 515 18.65 -19.24 -24.63
N LYS A 516 19.98 -19.23 -24.65
CA LYS A 516 20.82 -19.88 -23.63
C LYS A 516 21.01 -19.02 -22.38
N ASN A 517 20.88 -17.68 -22.51
CA ASN A 517 21.09 -16.71 -21.42
C ASN A 517 19.76 -16.29 -20.77
N ASN A 518 18.96 -17.27 -20.34
CA ASN A 518 17.62 -17.03 -19.77
C ASN A 518 17.64 -16.24 -18.47
N GLU A 519 18.77 -16.24 -17.76
CA GLU A 519 18.94 -15.55 -16.48
C GLU A 519 18.78 -14.03 -16.57
N ASN A 520 19.19 -13.44 -17.71
CA ASN A 520 19.18 -11.99 -17.90
C ASN A 520 17.77 -11.37 -17.96
N PHE A 521 16.73 -12.18 -18.14
CA PHE A 521 15.35 -11.72 -18.33
C PHE A 521 14.35 -12.44 -17.40
N ILE A 522 14.86 -13.06 -16.33
CA ILE A 522 14.06 -13.83 -15.37
C ILE A 522 12.95 -12.98 -14.75
N ASP A 523 13.29 -11.76 -14.33
CA ASP A 523 12.38 -10.80 -13.68
C ASP A 523 11.20 -10.37 -14.57
N THR A 524 11.29 -10.61 -15.88
CA THR A 524 10.37 -10.10 -16.90
C THR A 524 9.59 -11.21 -17.56
N LEU A 525 10.24 -12.30 -17.98
CA LEU A 525 9.64 -13.34 -18.84
C LEU A 525 9.52 -14.72 -18.20
N PHE A 526 10.32 -15.07 -17.17
CA PHE A 526 10.37 -16.43 -16.66
C PHE A 526 8.99 -16.94 -16.21
N ILE A 527 8.27 -16.12 -15.44
CA ILE A 527 6.97 -16.51 -14.88
C ILE A 527 5.87 -16.51 -15.94
N LEU A 528 5.90 -15.57 -16.88
CA LEU A 528 4.99 -15.57 -18.02
C LEU A 528 5.19 -16.81 -18.90
N ASN A 529 6.44 -17.21 -19.13
CA ASN A 529 6.76 -18.43 -19.86
C ASN A 529 6.31 -19.69 -19.11
N LYS A 530 6.44 -19.72 -17.77
CA LYS A 530 5.89 -20.81 -16.96
C LYS A 530 4.36 -20.88 -17.06
N LEU A 531 3.70 -19.72 -17.11
CA LEU A 531 2.25 -19.63 -17.25
C LEU A 531 1.78 -20.10 -18.65
N GLU A 532 2.49 -19.71 -19.72
CA GLU A 532 2.22 -20.16 -21.09
C GLU A 532 2.30 -21.69 -21.23
N ASN A 533 3.23 -22.32 -20.51
CA ASN A 533 3.44 -23.77 -20.55
C ASN A 533 2.68 -24.53 -19.44
N PHE A 534 1.82 -23.85 -18.69
CA PHE A 534 1.02 -24.48 -17.65
C PHE A 534 -0.09 -25.31 -18.31
N LYS A 535 0.08 -26.64 -18.34
CA LYS A 535 -0.97 -27.56 -18.78
C LYS A 535 -2.00 -27.68 -17.65
N ASN A 536 -3.25 -27.31 -17.92
CA ASN A 536 -4.39 -27.54 -17.02
C ASN A 536 -4.67 -29.02 -16.83
#